data_AF-A0A7H0FTJ6-F1
#
_entry.id   AF-A0A7H0FTJ6-F1
#
_cell.length_a   1.000
_cell.length_b   1.000
_cell.length_c   1.000
_cell.angle_alpha   90.00
_cell.angle_beta   90.00
_cell.angle_gamma   90.00
#
_symmetry.space_group_name_H-M   'P 1'
#
loop_
_entity.id
_entity.type
_entity.pdbx_description
1 polymer ?
#
loop_
_entity_poly.entity_id
_entity_poly.type
_entity_poly.pdbx_seq_one_letter_code
_entity_poly.pdbx_strand_id
1 'polypeptide(L)'
;MIPKFRAYAKEVNKTYEVTEIDFGDEQLKTEWGDWWSFDEVEIMQSTGVKDKNGVESFEGDIGWDDHQEVHGQVIFENGAFKYEWENISEDLFEATDDIEIVGNIYENSELLEGSE
;
A
#
# COMPACT_ATOMS: atom_id res chain seq x y z
N MET A 1 2.21 17.64 -1.99
CA MET A 1 2.35 16.31 -2.60
C MET A 1 1.37 16.23 -3.77
N ILE A 2 1.79 15.66 -4.90
CA ILE A 2 0.88 15.36 -6.02
C ILE A 2 0.29 13.97 -5.72
N PRO A 3 -1.05 13.81 -5.67
CA PRO A 3 -1.65 12.50 -5.41
C PRO A 3 -1.19 11.47 -6.45
N LYS A 4 -0.76 10.30 -5.97
CA LYS A 4 -0.47 9.13 -6.78
C LYS A 4 -1.26 7.96 -6.22
N PHE A 5 -1.68 7.07 -7.10
CA PHE A 5 -2.47 5.90 -6.76
C PHE A 5 -1.94 4.70 -7.50
N ARG A 6 -2.07 3.54 -6.88
CA ARG A 6 -1.97 2.23 -7.53
C ARG A 6 -3.25 1.46 -7.22
N ALA A 7 -3.60 0.49 -8.04
CA ALA A 7 -4.82 -0.27 -7.88
C ALA A 7 -4.50 -1.77 -8.00
N TYR A 8 -4.95 -2.54 -7.02
CA TYR A 8 -4.93 -3.99 -7.09
C TYR A 8 -6.18 -4.47 -7.84
N ALA A 9 -6.00 -5.15 -8.97
CA ALA A 9 -7.08 -5.71 -9.77
C ALA A 9 -7.40 -7.14 -9.33
N LYS A 10 -8.62 -7.34 -8.82
CA LYS A 10 -9.06 -8.61 -8.19
C LYS A 10 -9.07 -9.79 -9.15
N GLU A 11 -9.49 -9.56 -10.40
CA GLU A 11 -9.63 -10.62 -11.41
C GLU A 11 -8.28 -11.27 -11.77
N VAL A 12 -7.23 -10.46 -11.83
CA VAL A 12 -5.89 -10.86 -12.28
C VAL A 12 -4.87 -10.97 -11.15
N ASN A 13 -5.29 -10.66 -9.92
CA ASN A 13 -4.47 -10.70 -8.70
C ASN A 13 -3.15 -9.94 -8.87
N LYS A 14 -3.25 -8.68 -9.33
CA LYS A 14 -2.06 -7.87 -9.63
C LYS A 14 -2.28 -6.39 -9.41
N THR A 15 -1.25 -5.72 -8.90
CA THR A 15 -1.25 -4.26 -8.72
C THR A 15 -0.69 -3.52 -9.93
N TYR A 16 -1.33 -2.40 -10.28
CA TYR A 16 -0.95 -1.51 -11.39
C TYR A 16 -0.86 -0.06 -10.94
N GLU A 17 0.02 0.72 -11.57
CA GLU A 17 -0.02 2.18 -11.43
C GLU A 17 -1.29 2.77 -12.06
N VAL A 18 -1.94 3.69 -11.37
CA VAL A 18 -3.11 4.41 -11.87
C VAL A 18 -2.67 5.70 -12.54
N THR A 19 -3.10 5.88 -13.79
CA THR A 19 -2.77 7.07 -14.60
C THR A 19 -3.92 8.07 -14.69
N GLU A 20 -5.16 7.60 -14.58
CA GLU A 20 -6.37 8.42 -14.67
C GLU A 20 -7.46 7.83 -13.78
N ILE A 21 -8.25 8.71 -13.15
CA ILE A 21 -9.42 8.34 -12.36
C ILE A 21 -10.60 9.15 -12.88
N ASP A 22 -11.66 8.46 -13.28
CA ASP A 22 -12.93 9.05 -13.68
C ASP A 22 -13.99 8.76 -12.60
N PHE A 23 -14.33 9.80 -11.83
CA PHE A 23 -15.36 9.68 -10.79
C PHE A 23 -16.79 9.71 -11.34
N GLY A 24 -17.00 10.14 -12.59
CA GLY A 24 -18.31 10.16 -13.22
C GLY A 24 -18.73 8.77 -13.70
N ASP A 25 -17.77 8.05 -14.30
CA ASP A 25 -17.96 6.67 -14.75
C ASP A 25 -17.52 5.62 -13.70
N GLU A 26 -17.07 6.05 -12.52
CA GLU A 26 -16.61 5.21 -11.40
C GLU A 26 -15.56 4.17 -11.81
N GLN A 27 -14.56 4.62 -12.57
CA GLN A 27 -13.51 3.75 -13.13
C GLN A 27 -12.14 4.43 -13.09
N LEU A 28 -11.10 3.62 -13.23
CA LEU A 28 -9.72 4.09 -13.34
C LEU A 28 -9.01 3.46 -14.52
N LYS A 29 -7.96 4.14 -14.99
CA LYS A 29 -7.10 3.68 -16.07
C LYS A 29 -5.71 3.38 -15.54
N THR A 30 -5.18 2.22 -15.91
CA THR A 30 -3.83 1.80 -15.51
C THR A 30 -2.76 2.30 -16.49
N GLU A 31 -1.49 2.13 -16.11
CA GLU A 31 -0.31 2.39 -16.96
C GLU A 31 -0.30 1.62 -18.30
N TRP A 32 -1.09 0.55 -18.43
CA TRP A 32 -1.23 -0.21 -19.69
C TRP A 32 -2.41 0.24 -20.55
N GLY A 33 -3.20 1.18 -20.04
CA GLY A 33 -4.32 1.78 -20.73
C GLY A 33 -5.64 1.03 -20.60
N ASP A 34 -5.68 -0.01 -19.78
CA ASP A 34 -6.90 -0.75 -19.42
C ASP A 34 -7.74 0.08 -18.45
N TRP A 35 -9.07 0.00 -18.61
CA TRP A 35 -10.04 0.59 -17.69
C TRP A 35 -10.61 -0.47 -16.76
N TRP A 36 -10.72 -0.11 -15.48
CA TRP A 36 -11.27 -0.97 -14.44
C TRP A 36 -12.33 -0.22 -13.65
N SER A 37 -13.46 -0.88 -13.38
CA SER A 37 -14.47 -0.34 -12.46
C SER A 37 -13.89 -0.28 -11.04
N PHE A 38 -14.31 0.70 -10.24
CA PHE A 38 -13.94 0.78 -8.82
C PHE A 38 -14.33 -0.48 -8.03
N ASP A 39 -15.38 -1.19 -8.44
CA ASP A 39 -15.80 -2.43 -7.78
C ASP A 39 -14.83 -3.60 -8.01
N GLU A 40 -14.07 -3.57 -9.10
CA GLU A 40 -13.16 -4.64 -9.54
C GLU A 40 -11.74 -4.49 -8.98
N VAL A 41 -11.48 -3.36 -8.31
CA VAL A 41 -10.14 -2.99 -7.86
C VAL A 41 -10.15 -2.54 -6.41
N GLU A 42 -8.97 -2.50 -5.82
CA GLU A 42 -8.71 -1.87 -4.53
C GLU A 42 -7.68 -0.75 -4.75
N ILE A 43 -8.11 0.50 -4.52
CA ILE A 43 -7.29 1.69 -4.77
C ILE A 43 -6.44 1.99 -3.54
N MET A 44 -5.13 2.10 -3.73
CA MET A 44 -4.16 2.41 -2.68
C MET A 44 -3.49 3.76 -2.99
N GLN A 45 -3.52 4.68 -2.03
CA GLN A 45 -2.92 6.00 -2.18
C GLN A 45 -1.45 6.01 -1.74
N SER A 46 -0.60 6.72 -2.47
CA SER A 46 0.78 6.97 -2.04
C SER A 46 0.83 7.86 -0.80
N THR A 47 1.69 7.51 0.14
CA THR A 47 1.94 8.32 1.35
C THR A 47 2.85 9.51 1.05
N GLY A 48 3.64 9.43 -0.03
CA GLY A 48 4.71 10.36 -0.37
C GLY A 48 5.98 10.22 0.48
N VAL A 49 6.01 9.23 1.38
CA VAL A 49 7.17 8.85 2.20
C VAL A 49 7.84 7.63 1.57
N LYS A 50 9.15 7.47 1.82
CA LYS A 50 9.94 6.37 1.31
C LYS A 50 10.51 5.56 2.45
N ASP A 51 10.64 4.25 2.24
CA ASP A 51 11.31 3.34 3.16
C ASP A 51 12.84 3.52 3.15
N LYS A 52 13.55 2.71 3.94
CA LYS A 52 15.02 2.75 4.04
C LYS A 52 15.74 2.46 2.73
N ASN A 53 15.08 1.80 1.79
CA ASN A 53 15.60 1.48 0.46
C ASN A 53 15.18 2.51 -0.61
N GLY A 54 14.45 3.56 -0.23
CA GLY A 54 14.00 4.62 -1.11
C GLY A 54 12.76 4.27 -1.96
N VAL A 55 12.07 3.18 -1.63
CA VAL A 55 10.80 2.74 -2.23
C VAL A 55 9.68 3.58 -1.64
N GLU A 56 8.85 4.18 -2.50
CA GLU A 56 7.71 4.99 -2.07
C GLU A 56 6.62 4.07 -1.50
N SER A 57 6.14 4.38 -0.30
CA SER A 57 5.10 3.59 0.35
C SER A 57 3.70 4.08 -0.04
N PHE A 58 2.77 3.13 -0.02
CA PHE A 58 1.36 3.27 -0.30
C PHE A 58 0.54 2.67 0.83
N GLU A 59 -0.70 3.12 0.96
CA GLU A 59 -1.68 2.46 1.81
C GLU A 59 -1.76 0.96 1.48
N GLY A 60 -1.80 0.12 2.51
CA GLY A 60 -1.83 -1.35 2.37
C GLY A 60 -0.47 -1.99 2.05
N ASP A 61 0.63 -1.23 1.93
CA ASP A 61 1.96 -1.84 1.87
C ASP A 61 2.30 -2.61 3.15
N ILE A 62 3.05 -3.70 2.99
CA ILE A 62 3.61 -4.49 4.08
C ILE A 62 5.11 -4.20 4.18
N GLY A 63 5.54 -3.77 5.37
CA GLY A 63 6.93 -3.55 5.72
C GLY A 63 7.51 -4.73 6.49
N TRP A 64 8.82 -4.95 6.34
CA TRP A 64 9.63 -5.82 7.19
C TRP A 64 10.59 -4.98 8.02
N ASP A 65 10.48 -5.09 9.34
CA ASP A 65 11.43 -4.51 10.30
C ASP A 65 12.50 -5.56 10.63
N ASP A 66 13.76 -5.29 10.24
CA ASP A 66 14.89 -6.21 10.48
C ASP A 66 15.45 -6.16 11.91
N HIS A 67 15.04 -5.18 12.71
CA HIS A 67 15.40 -5.06 14.13
C HIS A 67 14.43 -5.81 15.03
N GLN A 68 13.14 -5.70 14.73
CA GLN A 68 12.08 -6.38 15.48
C GLN A 68 11.76 -7.78 14.93
N GLU A 69 12.20 -8.09 13.71
CA GLU A 69 11.88 -9.34 12.99
C GLU A 69 10.37 -9.57 12.82
N VAL A 70 9.63 -8.51 12.50
CA VAL A 70 8.17 -8.52 12.34
C VAL A 70 7.72 -7.86 11.04
N HIS A 71 6.58 -8.32 10.52
CA HIS A 71 5.86 -7.63 9.46
C HIS A 71 4.81 -6.68 10.05
N GLY A 72 4.65 -5.54 9.40
CA GLY A 72 3.59 -4.58 9.69
C GLY A 72 3.01 -4.00 8.41
N GLN A 73 1.98 -3.20 8.54
CA GLN A 73 1.20 -2.65 7.45
C GLN A 73 1.15 -1.13 7.51
N VAL A 74 1.18 -0.49 6.35
CA VAL A 74 0.85 0.92 6.18
C VAL A 74 -0.68 1.10 6.14
N ILE A 75 -1.23 1.90 7.06
CA ILE A 75 -2.66 2.19 7.14
C ILE A 75 -2.92 3.70 7.10
N PHE A 76 -4.14 4.11 6.74
CA PHE A 76 -4.59 5.48 6.91
C PHE A 76 -5.68 5.56 7.98
N GLU A 77 -5.37 6.20 9.11
CA GLU A 77 -6.30 6.28 10.24
C GLU A 77 -6.23 7.65 10.91
N ASN A 78 -7.39 8.21 11.27
CA ASN A 78 -7.49 9.51 11.96
C ASN A 78 -6.79 10.67 11.23
N GLY A 79 -6.75 10.61 9.89
CA GLY A 79 -6.19 11.67 9.06
C GLY A 79 -4.68 11.61 8.86
N ALA A 80 -4.03 10.50 9.25
CA ALA A 80 -2.60 10.30 9.09
C ALA A 80 -2.30 8.89 8.54
N PHE A 81 -1.20 8.79 7.78
CA PHE A 81 -0.61 7.48 7.47
C PHE A 81 0.17 6.98 8.68
N LYS A 82 -0.03 5.71 9.02
CA LYS A 82 0.58 5.05 10.15
C LYS A 82 1.20 3.73 9.72
N TYR A 83 2.14 3.24 10.53
CA TYR A 83 2.62 1.87 10.45
C TYR A 83 2.05 1.08 11.62
N GLU A 84 1.42 -0.05 11.34
CA GLU A 84 0.75 -0.91 12.33
C GLU A 84 1.35 -2.31 12.29
N TRP A 85 1.76 -2.83 13.44
CA TRP A 85 2.20 -4.22 13.61
C TRP A 85 1.71 -4.73 14.96
N GLU A 86 1.24 -5.97 14.98
CA GLU A 86 0.62 -6.60 16.16
C GLU A 86 -0.47 -5.72 16.82
N ASN A 87 -0.15 -5.06 17.94
CA ASN A 87 -1.05 -4.15 18.67
C ASN A 87 -0.42 -2.75 18.84
N ILE A 88 0.58 -2.43 18.03
CA ILE A 88 1.31 -1.16 18.03
C ILE A 88 0.97 -0.42 16.74
N SER A 89 0.75 0.88 16.85
CA SER A 89 0.50 1.77 15.72
C SER A 89 1.22 3.08 15.98
N GLU A 90 2.07 3.50 15.05
CA GLU A 90 2.83 4.74 15.14
C GLU A 90 2.78 5.54 13.84
N ASP A 91 3.26 6.77 13.87
CA ASP A 91 3.33 7.60 12.66
C ASP A 91 4.27 6.94 11.64
N LEU A 92 3.82 6.82 10.39
CA LEU A 92 4.59 6.14 9.35
C LEU A 92 5.99 6.75 9.17
N PHE A 93 6.11 8.08 9.30
CA PHE A 93 7.38 8.77 9.11
C PHE A 93 8.43 8.38 10.16
N GLU A 94 8.01 7.97 11.36
CA GLU A 94 8.92 7.52 12.42
C GLU A 94 9.42 6.08 12.15
N ALA A 95 8.65 5.27 11.44
CA ALA A 95 8.99 3.87 11.13
C ALA A 95 9.86 3.71 9.85
N THR A 96 9.89 4.70 8.96
CA THR A 96 10.40 4.51 7.60
C THR A 96 11.88 4.18 7.48
N ASP A 97 12.69 4.57 8.46
CA ASP A 97 14.13 4.27 8.46
C ASP A 97 14.43 2.81 8.87
N ASP A 98 13.49 2.14 9.52
CA ASP A 98 13.65 0.77 10.04
C ASP A 98 13.03 -0.29 9.11
N ILE A 99 11.98 0.07 8.37
CA ILE A 99 11.22 -0.89 7.55
C ILE A 99 11.70 -0.94 6.09
N GLU A 100 11.62 -2.13 5.48
CA GLU A 100 11.70 -2.36 4.03
C GLU A 100 10.33 -2.79 3.50
N ILE A 101 9.82 -2.14 2.45
CA ILE A 101 8.55 -2.55 1.83
C ILE A 101 8.76 -3.84 1.05
N VAL A 102 8.09 -4.91 1.47
CA VAL A 102 8.27 -6.28 0.97
C VAL A 102 7.06 -6.83 0.21
N GLY A 103 5.92 -6.15 0.27
CA GLY A 103 4.69 -6.59 -0.37
C GLY A 103 3.53 -5.67 -0.05
N ASN A 104 2.30 -6.14 -0.30
CA ASN A 104 1.08 -5.45 0.13
C ASN A 104 0.01 -6.46 0.55
N ILE A 105 -1.02 -5.99 1.25
CA ILE A 105 -2.07 -6.84 1.82
C ILE A 105 -2.91 -7.62 0.79
N TYR A 106 -2.85 -7.25 -0.49
CA TYR A 106 -3.63 -7.92 -1.53
C TYR A 106 -2.83 -9.02 -2.24
N GLU A 107 -1.56 -8.75 -2.53
CA GLU A 107 -0.68 -9.71 -3.21
C GLU A 107 0.11 -10.61 -2.25
N ASN A 108 0.25 -10.20 -0.98
CA ASN A 108 1.13 -10.83 0.01
C ASN A 108 0.50 -10.89 1.42
N SER A 109 -0.81 -11.14 1.51
CA SER A 109 -1.52 -11.21 2.80
C SER A 109 -0.90 -12.20 3.79
N GLU A 110 -0.27 -13.27 3.27
CA GLU A 110 0.40 -14.30 4.06
C GLU A 110 1.55 -13.77 4.93
N LEU A 111 2.14 -12.60 4.60
CA LEU A 111 3.23 -12.01 5.38
C LEU A 111 2.76 -11.51 6.75
N LEU A 112 1.48 -11.16 6.90
CA LEU A 112 0.89 -10.69 8.16
C LEU A 112 0.34 -11.83 9.04
N GLU A 113 0.21 -13.05 8.51
CA GLU A 113 -0.40 -14.17 9.23
C GLU A 113 0.54 -14.77 10.31
N GLY A 114 1.83 -14.40 10.31
CA GLY A 114 2.82 -14.83 11.28
C GLY A 114 3.18 -16.32 11.14
N SER A 115 4.46 -16.61 11.00
CA SER A 115 4.96 -17.98 11.17
C SER A 115 4.69 -18.45 12.60
N GLU A 116 3.91 -19.52 12.76
CA GLU A 116 3.77 -20.27 14.03
C GLU A 116 5.13 -20.65 14.66
#